data_AF-A0A939XRX4-F1
#
_entry.id   AF-A0A939XRX4-F1
#
_cell.length_a   1.000
_cell.length_b   1.000
_cell.length_c   1.000
_cell.angle_alpha   90.00
_cell.angle_beta   90.00
_cell.angle_gamma   90.00
#
_symmetry.space_group_name_H-M   'P 1'
#
loop_
_entity.id
_entity.type
_entity.pdbx_description
1 polymer ?
#
loop_
_entity_poly.entity_id
_entity_poly.type
_entity_poly.pdbx_seq_one_letter_code
_entity_poly.pdbx_strand_id
1 'polypeptide(L)'
;QLIRRWYEQRAREALPSSMERLMQGVPWISKSPPLSFRHLRARLGSCSSKGSITLAYELIRLPQDCADFVILHELTHLRHMNHGPAFYAELTRLLPDWKQRKERLDAFPAPFRAEK
;
A
#
# COMPACT_ATOMS: atom_id res chain seq x y z
N GLN A 1 -4.96 22.01 -8.97
CA GLN A 1 -5.86 22.64 -7.95
C GLN A 1 -5.24 22.47 -6.55
N LEU A 2 -5.46 23.43 -5.65
CA LEU A 2 -4.81 23.54 -4.32
C LEU A 2 -5.01 22.30 -3.44
N ILE A 3 -6.21 21.72 -3.45
CA ILE A 3 -6.57 20.52 -2.65
C ILE A 3 -5.69 19.31 -2.98
N ARG A 4 -5.38 19.08 -4.26
CA ARG A 4 -4.52 17.93 -4.66
C ARG A 4 -3.10 18.08 -4.11
N ARG A 5 -2.55 19.30 -4.14
CA ARG A 5 -1.23 19.58 -3.59
C ARG A 5 -1.19 19.38 -2.07
N TRP A 6 -2.26 19.76 -1.38
CA TRP A 6 -2.39 19.50 0.05
C TRP A 6 -2.40 18.01 0.36
N TYR A 7 -3.19 17.21 -0.38
CA TYR A 7 -3.20 15.75 -0.22
C TYR A 7 -1.85 15.11 -0.52
N GLU A 8 -1.19 15.55 -1.60
CA GLU A 8 0.14 15.07 -1.95
C GLU A 8 1.16 15.39 -0.85
N GLN A 9 1.13 16.61 -0.30
CA GLN A 9 2.00 16.99 0.80
C GLN A 9 1.75 16.14 2.05
N ARG A 10 0.49 15.97 2.46
CA ARG A 10 0.10 15.11 3.59
C ARG A 10 0.54 13.67 3.38
N ALA A 11 0.42 13.14 2.16
CA ALA A 11 0.87 11.80 1.81
C ALA A 11 2.39 11.66 1.96
N ARG A 12 3.15 12.65 1.50
CA ARG A 12 4.62 12.69 1.65
C ARG A 12 5.07 12.79 3.10
N GLU A 13 4.26 13.34 4.00
CA GLU A 13 4.55 13.44 5.42
C GLU A 13 4.16 12.16 6.18
N ALA A 14 2.98 11.58 5.90
CA ALA A 14 2.40 10.51 6.74
C ALA A 14 2.68 9.08 6.25
N LEU A 15 2.69 8.85 4.93
CA LEU A 15 2.81 7.49 4.38
C LEU A 15 4.23 6.89 4.53
N PRO A 16 5.34 7.65 4.45
CA PRO A 16 6.66 7.11 4.74
C PRO A 16 6.74 6.52 6.16
N SER A 17 6.26 7.24 7.18
CA SER A 17 6.25 6.75 8.55
C SER A 17 5.36 5.52 8.74
N SER A 18 4.22 5.47 8.03
CA SER A 18 3.35 4.28 8.02
C SER A 18 4.07 3.08 7.42
N MET A 19 4.78 3.27 6.30
CA MET A 19 5.55 2.23 5.64
C MET A 19 6.73 1.74 6.48
N GLU A 20 7.48 2.66 7.11
CA GLU A 20 8.56 2.32 8.03
C GLU A 20 8.05 1.50 9.23
N ARG A 21 6.94 1.90 9.84
CA ARG A 21 6.29 1.13 10.91
C ARG A 21 5.93 -0.28 10.46
N LEU A 22 5.33 -0.43 9.29
CA LEU A 22 4.92 -1.74 8.76
C LEU A 22 6.13 -2.62 8.42
N MET A 23 7.20 -2.03 7.88
CA MET A 23 8.44 -2.74 7.56
C MET A 23 9.10 -3.38 8.79
N GLN A 24 8.88 -2.86 10.01
CA GLN A 24 9.39 -3.50 11.23
C GLN A 24 8.83 -4.92 11.43
N GLY A 25 7.63 -5.20 10.89
CA GLY A 25 7.01 -6.53 10.89
C GLY A 25 7.42 -7.42 9.70
N VAL A 26 8.25 -6.92 8.78
CA VAL A 26 8.63 -7.61 7.55
C VAL A 26 10.10 -8.04 7.62
N PRO A 27 10.41 -9.27 8.09
CA PRO A 27 11.76 -9.66 8.51
C PRO A 27 12.78 -9.75 7.36
N TRP A 28 12.33 -9.83 6.11
CA TRP A 28 13.20 -9.97 4.94
C TRP A 28 13.48 -8.63 4.24
N ILE A 29 12.91 -7.52 4.70
CA ILE A 29 13.22 -6.18 4.21
C ILE A 29 14.31 -5.57 5.08
N SER A 30 15.49 -5.38 4.52
CA SER A 30 16.63 -4.75 5.21
C SER A 30 16.80 -3.27 4.88
N LYS A 31 16.16 -2.77 3.81
CA LYS A 31 16.25 -1.38 3.36
C LYS A 31 14.91 -0.92 2.80
N SER A 32 14.56 0.33 3.08
CA SER A 32 13.37 0.96 2.49
C SER A 32 13.51 1.04 0.96
N PRO A 33 12.53 0.52 0.18
CA PRO A 33 12.55 0.65 -1.26
C PRO A 33 12.32 2.10 -1.69
N PRO A 34 12.72 2.49 -2.91
CA PRO A 34 12.37 3.79 -3.45
C PRO A 34 10.86 4.00 -3.45
N LEU A 35 10.40 5.07 -2.82
CA LEU A 35 8.99 5.40 -2.65
C LEU A 35 8.63 6.65 -3.44
N SER A 36 7.52 6.62 -4.16
CA SER A 36 6.96 7.81 -4.82
C SER A 36 5.44 7.90 -4.64
N PHE A 37 4.89 9.10 -4.81
CA PHE A 37 3.48 9.39 -4.62
C PHE A 37 2.90 9.97 -5.91
N ARG A 38 1.76 9.43 -6.37
CA ARG A 38 1.11 9.87 -7.61
C ARG A 38 -0.40 9.80 -7.49
N HIS A 39 -1.10 10.45 -8.42
CA HIS A 39 -2.50 10.12 -8.67
C HIS A 39 -2.53 8.84 -9.51
N LEU A 40 -3.25 7.81 -9.05
CA LEU A 40 -3.42 6.55 -9.75
C LEU A 40 -4.91 6.36 -10.07
N ARG A 41 -5.23 6.07 -11.34
CA ARG A 41 -6.63 6.05 -11.82
C ARG A 41 -7.39 4.77 -11.45
N ALA A 42 -6.69 3.63 -11.47
CA ALA A 42 -7.30 2.30 -11.36
C ALA A 42 -6.86 1.53 -10.11
N ARG A 43 -5.94 2.09 -9.33
CA ARG A 43 -5.23 1.41 -8.27
C ARG A 43 -4.79 2.37 -7.17
N LEU A 44 -4.43 1.82 -6.02
CA LEU A 44 -3.98 2.58 -4.85
C LEU A 44 -2.48 2.42 -4.56
N GLY A 45 -1.83 1.45 -5.20
CA GLY A 45 -0.40 1.19 -5.10
C GLY A 45 0.16 0.65 -6.41
N SER A 46 1.47 0.43 -6.46
CA SER A 46 2.13 -0.48 -7.40
C SER A 46 3.59 -0.67 -7.03
N CYS A 47 4.09 -1.87 -7.25
CA CYS A 47 5.50 -2.22 -7.17
C CYS A 47 6.05 -2.50 -8.58
N SER A 48 7.23 -1.95 -8.89
CA SER A 48 7.93 -2.29 -10.14
C SER A 48 8.79 -3.54 -9.97
N SER A 49 9.16 -4.19 -11.08
CA SER A 49 10.14 -5.30 -11.08
C SER A 49 11.53 -4.89 -10.59
N LYS A 50 11.82 -3.58 -10.53
CA LYS A 50 13.06 -3.02 -9.96
C LYS A 50 12.95 -2.76 -8.45
N GLY A 51 11.83 -3.11 -7.82
CA GLY A 51 11.61 -2.96 -6.37
C GLY A 51 11.28 -1.53 -5.94
N SER A 52 10.76 -0.68 -6.82
CA SER A 52 10.26 0.65 -6.46
C SER A 52 8.76 0.62 -6.19
N ILE A 53 8.32 1.27 -5.12
CA ILE A 53 6.90 1.37 -4.75
C ILE A 53 6.36 2.75 -5.11
N THR A 54 5.16 2.78 -5.70
CA THR A 54 4.39 4.01 -5.93
C THR A 54 3.05 3.90 -5.22
N LEU A 55 2.73 4.84 -4.35
CA LEU A 55 1.45 4.89 -3.65
C LEU A 55 0.57 6.01 -4.19
N ALA A 56 -0.74 5.79 -4.19
CA ALA A 56 -1.71 6.85 -4.43
C ALA A 56 -1.68 7.83 -3.25
N TYR A 57 -1.58 9.14 -3.51
CA TYR A 57 -1.64 10.12 -2.41
C TYR A 57 -3.01 10.14 -1.74
N GLU A 58 -4.05 9.64 -2.41
CA GLU A 58 -5.39 9.50 -1.86
C GLU A 58 -5.48 8.48 -0.72
N LEU A 59 -4.46 7.65 -0.48
CA LEU A 59 -4.42 6.72 0.66
C LEU A 59 -4.61 7.44 2.00
N ILE A 60 -4.19 8.70 2.12
CA ILE A 60 -4.40 9.49 3.34
C ILE A 60 -5.89 9.72 3.68
N ARG A 61 -6.78 9.54 2.70
CA ARG A 61 -8.24 9.72 2.86
C ARG A 61 -8.92 8.47 3.41
N LEU A 62 -8.19 7.37 3.50
CA LEU A 62 -8.70 6.10 3.99
C LEU A 62 -8.43 5.94 5.49
N PRO A 63 -9.23 5.12 6.17
CA PRO A 63 -8.85 4.58 7.47
C PRO A 63 -7.44 3.97 7.43
N GLN A 64 -6.71 4.12 8.54
CA GLN A 64 -5.31 3.69 8.63
C GLN A 64 -5.12 2.20 8.33
N ASP A 65 -6.05 1.34 8.75
CA ASP A 65 -6.01 -0.10 8.48
C ASP A 65 -6.14 -0.43 6.99
N CYS A 66 -6.97 0.30 6.26
CA CYS A 66 -7.07 0.19 4.80
C CYS A 66 -5.79 0.66 4.10
N ALA A 67 -5.21 1.79 4.54
CA ALA A 67 -3.94 2.27 4.01
C ALA A 67 -2.80 1.29 4.30
N ASP A 68 -2.73 0.74 5.50
CA ASP A 68 -1.75 -0.27 5.92
C ASP A 68 -1.86 -1.54 5.06
N PHE A 69 -3.08 -1.98 4.75
CA PHE A 69 -3.32 -3.10 3.83
C PHE A 69 -2.71 -2.84 2.45
N VAL A 70 -2.95 -1.66 1.86
CA VAL A 70 -2.37 -1.33 0.54
C VAL A 70 -0.85 -1.27 0.61
N ILE A 71 -0.27 -0.66 1.66
CA ILE A 71 1.19 -0.58 1.81
C ILE A 71 1.79 -2.00 1.95
N LEU A 72 1.22 -2.87 2.79
CA LEU A 72 1.71 -4.23 2.95
C LEU A 72 1.51 -5.09 1.69
N HIS A 73 0.46 -4.85 0.92
CA HIS A 73 0.27 -5.46 -0.39
C HIS A 73 1.44 -5.12 -1.34
N GLU A 74 1.79 -3.84 -1.45
CA GLU A 74 2.93 -3.40 -2.28
C GLU A 74 4.28 -3.86 -1.75
N LEU A 75 4.45 -3.89 -0.42
CA LEU A 75 5.64 -4.47 0.19
C LEU A 75 5.77 -5.95 -0.19
N THR A 76 4.69 -6.73 -0.09
CA THR A 76 4.69 -8.17 -0.43
C THR A 76 5.12 -8.40 -1.88
N HIS A 77 4.79 -7.48 -2.79
CA HIS A 77 5.26 -7.55 -4.17
C HIS A 77 6.77 -7.56 -4.32
N LEU A 78 7.54 -6.93 -3.42
CA LEU A 78 9.01 -6.96 -3.46
C LEU A 78 9.59 -8.39 -3.45
N ARG A 79 8.86 -9.35 -2.86
CA ARG A 79 9.25 -10.76 -2.82
C ARG A 79 8.43 -11.63 -3.78
N HIS A 80 7.17 -11.29 -4.01
CA HIS A 80 6.23 -12.05 -4.82
C HIS A 80 5.52 -11.14 -5.83
N MET A 81 6.07 -11.05 -7.05
CA MET A 81 5.53 -10.13 -8.07
C MET A 81 4.12 -10.45 -8.54
N ASN A 82 3.68 -11.71 -8.42
CA ASN A 82 2.35 -12.16 -8.84
C ASN A 82 1.53 -12.57 -7.62
N HIS A 83 0.21 -12.34 -7.66
CA HIS A 83 -0.78 -12.73 -6.66
C HIS A 83 -1.08 -14.24 -6.62
N GLY A 84 -0.02 -15.06 -6.55
CA GLY A 84 -0.14 -16.52 -6.42
C GLY A 84 -0.26 -16.98 -4.96
N PRO A 85 -0.31 -18.30 -4.72
CA PRO A 85 -0.40 -18.86 -3.38
C PRO A 85 0.69 -18.35 -2.42
N ALA A 86 1.94 -18.20 -2.91
CA ALA A 86 3.05 -17.68 -2.12
C ALA A 86 2.84 -16.23 -1.67
N PHE A 87 2.26 -15.38 -2.55
CA PHE A 87 1.93 -14.00 -2.21
C PHE A 87 0.91 -13.94 -1.08
N TYR A 88 -0.21 -14.67 -1.21
CA TYR A 88 -1.25 -14.63 -0.18
C TYR A 88 -0.82 -15.33 1.11
N ALA A 89 0.04 -16.35 1.05
CA ALA A 89 0.62 -16.95 2.24
C ALA A 89 1.47 -15.95 3.01
N GLU A 90 2.33 -15.20 2.31
CA GLU A 90 3.16 -14.17 2.92
C GLU A 90 2.32 -12.99 3.46
N LEU A 91 1.35 -12.51 2.67
CA LEU A 91 0.44 -11.45 3.11
C LEU A 91 -0.37 -11.87 4.34
N THR A 92 -0.83 -13.13 4.40
CA THR A 92 -1.53 -13.68 5.58
C THR A 92 -0.61 -13.78 6.79
N ARG A 93 0.66 -14.14 6.59
CA ARG A 93 1.67 -14.18 7.66
C ARG A 93 1.95 -12.79 8.24
N LEU A 94 2.01 -11.77 7.37
CA LEU A 94 2.28 -10.38 7.76
C LEU A 94 1.05 -9.65 8.30
N LEU A 95 -0.14 -10.00 7.80
CA LEU A 95 -1.39 -9.31 8.06
C LEU A 95 -2.56 -10.31 8.10
N PRO A 96 -2.75 -11.08 9.18
CA PRO A 96 -3.73 -12.18 9.23
C PRO A 96 -5.17 -11.77 8.91
N ASP A 97 -5.53 -10.51 9.17
CA ASP A 97 -6.84 -9.90 8.94
C ASP A 97 -6.96 -9.17 7.58
N TRP A 98 -6.02 -9.35 6.65
CA TRP A 98 -5.98 -8.62 5.37
C TRP A 98 -7.28 -8.73 4.56
N LYS A 99 -7.99 -9.87 4.64
CA LYS A 99 -9.27 -10.06 3.93
C LYS A 99 -10.34 -9.10 4.43
N GLN A 100 -10.41 -8.89 5.75
CA GLN A 100 -11.38 -7.97 6.37
C GLN A 100 -11.04 -6.53 6.03
N ARG A 101 -9.75 -6.17 6.02
CA ARG A 101 -9.30 -4.83 5.60
C ARG A 101 -9.54 -4.59 4.12
N LYS A 102 -9.37 -5.61 3.27
CA LYS A 102 -9.70 -5.58 1.85
C LYS A 102 -11.20 -5.35 1.65
N GLU A 103 -12.04 -6.10 2.34
CA GLU A 103 -13.50 -5.93 2.28
C GLU A 103 -13.91 -4.52 2.73
N ARG A 104 -13.34 -4.02 3.83
CA ARG A 104 -13.55 -2.65 4.28
C ARG A 104 -13.13 -1.62 3.23
N LEU A 105 -11.98 -1.83 2.57
CA LEU A 105 -11.50 -0.96 1.50
C LEU A 105 -12.45 -1.00 0.29
N ASP A 106 -12.90 -2.18 -0.12
CA ASP A 106 -13.80 -2.35 -1.27
C ASP A 106 -15.20 -1.78 -1.04
N ALA A 107 -15.58 -1.53 0.23
CA ALA A 107 -16.81 -0.83 0.57
C ALA A 107 -16.76 0.69 0.28
N PHE A 108 -15.58 1.27 0.05
CA PHE A 108 -15.46 2.67 -0.34
C PHE A 108 -15.82 2.87 -1.82
N PRO A 109 -16.37 4.05 -2.19
CA PRO A 109 -16.63 4.37 -3.59
C PRO A 109 -15.32 4.47 -4.39
N ALA A 110 -15.41 4.26 -5.70
CA ALA A 110 -14.28 4.46 -6.61
C ALA A 110 -13.64 5.85 -6.38
N PRO A 111 -12.29 5.97 -6.43
CA PRO A 111 -11.34 4.95 -6.90
C PRO A 111 -10.82 4.00 -5.80
N PHE A 112 -11.40 3.99 -4.61
CA PHE A 112 -10.89 3.20 -3.49
C PHE A 112 -11.31 1.74 -3.59
N ARG A 113 -10.56 0.96 -4.37
CA ARG A 113 -10.76 -0.48 -4.47
C ARG A 113 -9.42 -1.17 -4.38
N ALA A 114 -9.40 -2.31 -3.69
CA ALA A 114 -8.24 -3.17 -3.68
C ALA A 114 -8.03 -3.77 -5.08
N GLU A 115 -6.77 -3.88 -5.48
CA GLU A 115 -6.40 -4.69 -6.64
C GLU A 115 -6.66 -6.18 -6.35
N LYS A 116 -6.74 -6.99 -7.43
CA LYS A 116 -7.05 -8.42 -7.35
C LYS A 116 -5.94 -9.17 -6.61
#